data_AF-A0A9E4EEG7-F1
#
_entry.id   AF-A0A9E4EEG7-F1
#
_cell.length_a   1.000
_cell.length_b   1.000
_cell.length_c   1.000
_cell.angle_alpha   90.00
_cell.angle_beta   90.00
_cell.angle_gamma   90.00
#
_symmetry.space_group_name_H-M   'P 1'
#
loop_
_entity.id
_entity.type
_entity.pdbx_description
1 polymer ?
#
loop_
_entity_poly.entity_id
_entity_poly.type
_entity_poly.pdbx_seq_one_letter_code
_entity_poly.pdbx_strand_id
1 'polypeptide(L)'
;MSRHENAGVAGDGFAADDDERQDGELRTKYQDYCAAQIHEVILGLPDEEVYRIVEKTAGEQGGRGLAFRERVRIITEHLRENMPLPDFDEWADSYRRNPQMYDAYMSGPWAGLARGAGGSSESGADTDSAGSGDTRSPES
;
A
#
# COMPACT_ATOMS: atom_id res chain seq x y z
N MET A 1 -40.27 -54.03 -15.08
CA MET A 1 -38.82 -53.95 -15.31
C MET A 1 -38.43 -52.49 -15.24
N SER A 2 -37.76 -52.13 -14.16
CA SER A 2 -37.47 -50.74 -13.75
C SER A 2 -36.53 -50.04 -14.72
N ARG A 3 -36.98 -48.92 -15.28
CA ARG A 3 -36.13 -47.84 -15.76
C ARG A 3 -36.55 -46.61 -14.97
N HIS A 4 -35.85 -46.34 -13.87
CA HIS A 4 -35.78 -44.98 -13.37
C HIS A 4 -34.44 -44.43 -13.84
N GLU A 5 -34.57 -43.43 -14.71
CA GLU A 5 -33.51 -42.60 -15.23
C GLU A 5 -32.69 -42.01 -14.08
N ASN A 6 -31.37 -42.20 -14.19
CA ASN A 6 -30.39 -41.51 -13.38
C ASN A 6 -30.39 -40.04 -13.82
N ALA A 7 -31.03 -39.18 -13.04
CA ALA A 7 -31.00 -37.73 -13.23
C ALA A 7 -29.55 -37.27 -13.06
N GLY A 8 -28.96 -36.77 -14.14
CA GLY A 8 -27.65 -36.13 -14.14
C GLY A 8 -27.65 -34.99 -13.13
N VAL A 9 -26.78 -35.12 -12.13
CA VAL A 9 -26.49 -34.07 -11.15
C VAL A 9 -26.05 -32.82 -11.91
N ALA A 10 -26.75 -31.73 -11.62
CA ALA A 10 -26.42 -30.37 -12.01
C ALA A 10 -24.99 -30.02 -11.53
N GLY A 11 -24.07 -29.89 -12.47
CA GLY A 11 -22.71 -29.36 -12.27
C GLY A 11 -22.55 -27.90 -12.70
N ASP A 12 -23.67 -27.19 -12.93
CA ASP A 12 -23.71 -25.86 -13.52
C ASP A 12 -24.11 -24.85 -12.43
N GLY A 13 -23.14 -24.35 -11.68
CA GLY A 13 -23.40 -23.42 -10.58
C GLY A 13 -22.17 -23.16 -9.71
N PHE A 14 -21.31 -24.17 -9.54
CA PHE A 14 -20.06 -24.01 -8.79
C PHE A 14 -18.93 -23.36 -9.62
N ALA A 15 -18.94 -23.52 -10.95
CA ALA A 15 -17.90 -22.96 -11.80
C ALA A 15 -18.01 -21.43 -11.97
N ALA A 16 -19.23 -20.90 -12.06
CA ALA A 16 -19.45 -19.44 -12.16
C ALA A 16 -19.07 -18.72 -10.86
N ASP A 17 -19.44 -19.30 -9.72
CA ASP A 17 -19.09 -18.77 -8.40
C ASP A 17 -17.57 -18.79 -8.14
N ASP A 18 -16.85 -19.78 -8.67
CA ASP A 18 -15.40 -19.85 -8.57
C ASP A 18 -14.70 -18.77 -9.41
N ASP A 19 -15.21 -18.51 -10.62
CA ASP A 19 -14.71 -17.45 -11.50
C ASP A 19 -14.91 -16.06 -10.89
N GLU A 20 -16.08 -15.78 -10.29
CA GLU A 20 -16.36 -14.51 -9.60
C GLU A 20 -15.46 -14.31 -8.37
N ARG A 21 -15.21 -15.37 -7.59
CA ARG A 21 -14.27 -15.32 -6.46
C ARG A 21 -12.84 -15.07 -6.93
N GLN A 22 -12.43 -15.71 -8.02
CA GLN A 22 -11.10 -15.53 -8.59
C GLN A 22 -10.93 -14.12 -9.19
N ASP A 23 -11.95 -13.55 -9.83
CA ASP A 23 -11.96 -12.16 -10.30
C ASP A 23 -11.82 -11.18 -9.11
N GLY A 24 -12.54 -11.41 -8.01
CA GLY A 24 -12.41 -10.62 -6.78
C GLY A 24 -11.01 -10.66 -6.16
N GLU A 25 -10.37 -11.84 -6.13
CA GLU A 25 -8.99 -11.98 -5.68
C GLU A 25 -8.02 -11.21 -6.60
N LEU A 26 -8.18 -11.34 -7.92
CA LEU A 26 -7.35 -10.63 -8.90
C LEU A 26 -7.52 -9.12 -8.80
N ARG A 27 -8.73 -8.61 -8.56
CA ARG A 27 -8.96 -7.18 -8.34
C ARG A 27 -8.24 -6.65 -7.12
N THR A 28 -8.22 -7.43 -6.04
CA THR A 28 -7.48 -7.08 -4.82
C THR A 28 -5.98 -7.01 -5.12
N LYS A 29 -5.43 -8.03 -5.79
CA LYS A 29 -4.01 -8.07 -6.18
C LYS A 29 -3.64 -6.95 -7.15
N TYR A 30 -4.54 -6.59 -8.07
CA TYR A 30 -4.35 -5.47 -8.97
C TYR A 30 -4.26 -4.14 -8.22
N GLN A 31 -5.10 -3.94 -7.19
CA GLN A 31 -5.04 -2.75 -6.34
C GLN A 31 -3.72 -2.67 -5.58
N ASP A 32 -3.25 -3.78 -5.01
CA ASP A 32 -1.96 -3.86 -4.33
C ASP A 32 -0.80 -3.55 -5.29
N TYR A 33 -0.85 -4.08 -6.51
CA TYR A 33 0.12 -3.77 -7.57
C TYR A 33 0.14 -2.28 -7.91
N CYS A 34 -1.03 -1.67 -8.16
CA CYS A 34 -1.12 -0.24 -8.49
C CYS A 34 -0.61 0.64 -7.34
N ALA A 35 -0.94 0.31 -6.11
CA ALA A 35 -0.43 1.02 -4.93
C ALA A 35 1.09 0.92 -4.85
N ALA A 36 1.66 -0.28 -5.02
CA ALA A 36 3.11 -0.47 -5.04
C ALA A 36 3.80 0.37 -6.13
N GLN A 37 3.26 0.39 -7.36
CA GLN A 37 3.80 1.21 -8.46
C GLN A 37 3.81 2.70 -8.11
N ILE A 38 2.70 3.22 -7.57
CA ILE A 38 2.60 4.63 -7.14
C ILE A 38 3.64 4.93 -6.07
N HIS A 39 3.79 4.04 -5.08
CA HIS A 39 4.78 4.21 -4.02
C HIS A 39 6.22 4.23 -4.55
N GLU A 40 6.58 3.34 -5.47
CA GLU A 40 7.92 3.33 -6.09
C GLU A 40 8.20 4.65 -6.81
N VAL A 41 7.22 5.19 -7.54
CA VAL A 41 7.40 6.49 -8.20
C VAL A 41 7.54 7.61 -7.18
N ILE A 42 6.71 7.65 -6.13
CA ILE A 42 6.84 8.68 -5.08
C ILE A 42 8.24 8.65 -4.44
N LEU A 43 8.79 7.47 -4.15
CA LEU A 43 10.11 7.32 -3.57
C LEU A 43 11.24 7.70 -4.54
N GLY A 44 11.02 7.52 -5.84
CA GLY A 44 11.97 7.87 -6.89
C GLY A 44 11.89 9.33 -7.37
N LEU A 45 10.87 10.09 -6.94
CA LEU A 45 10.71 11.49 -7.35
C LEU A 45 11.79 12.36 -6.70
N PRO A 46 12.52 13.18 -7.47
CA PRO A 46 13.43 14.17 -6.90
C PRO A 46 12.62 15.27 -6.19
N ASP A 47 13.20 15.85 -5.16
CA ASP A 47 12.56 16.90 -4.35
C ASP A 47 12.03 18.04 -5.23
N GLU A 48 12.78 18.48 -6.24
CA GLU A 48 12.35 19.54 -7.15
C GLU A 48 11.05 19.17 -7.88
N GLU A 49 10.89 17.91 -8.29
CA GLU A 49 9.68 17.46 -8.97
C GLU A 49 8.49 17.37 -8.03
N VAL A 50 8.71 16.95 -6.79
CA VAL A 50 7.71 17.00 -5.72
C VAL A 50 7.18 18.42 -5.53
N TYR A 51 8.07 19.42 -5.45
CA TYR A 51 7.65 20.82 -5.34
C TYR A 51 6.91 21.30 -6.59
N ARG A 52 7.37 20.96 -7.79
CA ARG A 52 6.71 21.34 -9.04
C ARG A 52 5.29 20.79 -9.15
N ILE A 53 5.07 19.51 -8.82
CA ILE A 53 3.75 18.88 -8.84
C ILE A 53 2.80 19.59 -7.87
N VAL A 54 3.27 19.86 -6.65
CA VAL A 54 2.48 20.54 -5.62
C VAL A 54 2.13 21.98 -6.04
N GLU A 55 3.10 22.75 -6.53
CA GLU A 55 2.85 24.13 -6.98
C GLU A 55 1.91 24.19 -8.20
N LYS A 56 2.07 23.27 -9.16
CA LYS A 56 1.19 23.17 -10.33
C LYS A 56 -0.25 22.84 -9.96
N THR A 57 -0.45 21.95 -8.98
CA THR A 57 -1.78 21.43 -8.63
C THR A 57 -2.49 22.30 -7.59
N ALA A 58 -1.76 22.89 -6.64
CA ALA A 58 -2.30 23.78 -5.61
C ALA A 58 -2.36 25.26 -6.03
N GLY A 59 -1.72 25.63 -7.15
CA GLY A 59 -1.57 27.02 -7.61
C GLY A 59 -0.50 27.81 -6.85
N GLU A 60 -0.14 28.99 -7.39
CA GLU A 60 1.04 29.80 -7.00
C GLU A 60 1.09 30.18 -5.51
N GLN A 61 -0.06 30.31 -4.83
CA GLN A 61 -0.13 30.64 -3.40
C GLN A 61 -0.38 29.44 -2.48
N GLY A 62 -0.82 28.30 -3.04
CA GLY A 62 -1.22 27.14 -2.26
C GLY A 62 -0.02 26.29 -1.83
N GLY A 63 0.92 26.01 -2.74
CA GLY A 63 1.90 24.94 -2.58
C GLY A 63 2.91 25.08 -1.42
N ARG A 64 3.34 26.31 -1.09
CA ARG A 64 4.41 26.55 -0.09
C ARG A 64 3.92 26.50 1.36
N GLY A 65 2.62 26.73 1.59
CA GLY A 65 1.99 26.71 2.90
C GLY A 65 1.37 25.37 3.31
N LEU A 66 1.34 24.39 2.39
CA LEU A 66 0.71 23.10 2.68
C LEU A 66 1.50 22.30 3.70
N ALA A 67 0.78 21.68 4.62
CA ALA A 67 1.31 20.63 5.47
C ALA A 67 1.79 19.45 4.61
N PHE A 68 2.82 18.74 5.08
CA PHE A 68 3.41 17.59 4.38
C PHE A 68 2.37 16.56 3.91
N ARG A 69 1.39 16.22 4.77
CA ARG A 69 0.31 15.27 4.41
C ARG A 69 -0.52 15.73 3.21
N GLU A 70 -0.78 17.02 3.08
CA GLU A 70 -1.55 17.56 1.95
C GLU A 70 -0.73 17.53 0.67
N ARG A 71 0.58 17.78 0.76
CA ARG A 71 1.50 17.64 -0.37
C ARG A 71 1.54 16.20 -0.86
N VAL A 72 1.70 15.23 0.05
CA VAL A 72 1.69 13.80 -0.29
C VAL A 72 0.37 13.41 -0.95
N ARG A 73 -0.78 13.86 -0.41
CA ARG A 73 -2.10 13.61 -1.02
C ARG A 73 -2.18 14.13 -2.45
N ILE A 74 -1.74 15.37 -2.69
CA ILE A 74 -1.72 15.97 -4.03
C ILE A 74 -0.85 15.16 -4.99
N ILE A 75 0.34 14.74 -4.54
CA ILE A 75 1.27 13.96 -5.35
C ILE A 75 0.65 12.59 -5.67
N THR A 76 0.06 11.91 -4.69
CA THR A 76 -0.59 10.61 -4.90
C THR A 76 -1.75 10.70 -5.90
N GLU A 77 -2.61 11.71 -5.80
CA GLU A 77 -3.71 11.87 -6.77
C GLU A 77 -3.18 12.22 -8.16
N HIS A 78 -2.19 13.12 -8.24
CA HIS A 78 -1.56 13.47 -9.51
C HIS A 78 -0.97 12.23 -10.21
N LEU A 79 -0.27 11.37 -9.46
CA LEU A 79 0.29 10.14 -9.99
C LEU A 79 -0.79 9.14 -10.38
N ARG A 80 -1.85 9.02 -9.61
CA ARG A 80 -2.98 8.15 -9.95
C ARG A 80 -3.63 8.55 -11.30
N GLU A 81 -3.69 9.84 -11.60
CA GLU A 81 -4.27 10.36 -12.85
C GLU A 81 -3.32 10.29 -14.05
N ASN A 82 -1.99 10.34 -13.82
CA ASN A 82 -1.00 10.53 -14.90
C ASN A 82 -0.05 9.34 -15.09
N MET A 83 -0.10 8.33 -14.22
CA MET A 83 0.72 7.14 -14.35
C MET A 83 0.12 6.19 -15.39
N PRO A 84 0.94 5.67 -16.34
CA PRO A 84 0.50 4.65 -17.28
C PRO A 84 0.40 3.30 -16.57
N LEU A 85 -0.68 3.10 -15.81
CA LEU A 85 -1.02 1.81 -15.23
C LEU A 85 -1.76 0.96 -16.28
N PRO A 86 -1.44 -0.35 -16.40
CA PRO A 86 -2.18 -1.24 -17.28
C PRO A 86 -3.63 -1.36 -16.79
N ASP A 87 -4.59 -1.51 -17.70
CA ASP A 87 -5.96 -1.82 -17.31
C ASP A 87 -6.04 -3.19 -16.62
N PHE A 88 -7.11 -3.38 -15.83
CA PHE A 88 -7.29 -4.60 -15.04
C PHE A 88 -7.21 -5.87 -15.90
N ASP A 89 -7.87 -5.89 -17.06
CA ASP A 89 -7.91 -7.08 -17.92
C ASP A 89 -6.52 -7.43 -18.48
N GLU A 90 -5.76 -6.42 -18.93
CA GLU A 90 -4.40 -6.60 -19.43
C GLU A 90 -3.45 -7.10 -18.34
N TRP A 91 -3.56 -6.49 -17.15
CA TRP A 91 -2.77 -6.90 -16.00
C TRP A 91 -3.12 -8.31 -15.53
N ALA A 92 -4.41 -8.64 -15.43
CA ALA A 92 -4.89 -9.95 -14.96
C ALA A 92 -4.46 -11.06 -15.91
N ASP A 93 -4.52 -10.82 -17.21
CA ASP A 93 -3.99 -11.71 -18.23
C ASP A 93 -2.48 -11.94 -18.09
N SER A 94 -1.71 -10.88 -17.85
CA SER A 94 -0.27 -11.01 -17.62
C SER A 94 0.04 -11.75 -16.31
N TYR A 95 -0.71 -11.45 -15.24
CA TYR A 95 -0.59 -12.11 -13.94
C TYR A 95 -0.86 -13.61 -14.05
N ARG A 96 -1.94 -14.01 -14.74
CA ARG A 96 -2.26 -15.44 -14.97
C ARG A 96 -1.15 -16.16 -15.75
N ARG A 97 -0.48 -15.48 -16.69
CA ARG A 97 0.62 -16.06 -17.46
C ARG A 97 1.91 -16.23 -16.65
N ASN A 98 2.16 -15.35 -15.67
CA ASN A 98 3.41 -15.38 -14.91
C ASN A 98 3.26 -14.83 -13.47
N PRO A 99 2.53 -15.52 -12.58
CA PRO A 99 2.14 -14.98 -11.27
C PRO A 99 3.36 -14.73 -10.37
N GLN A 100 4.35 -15.61 -10.41
CA GLN A 100 5.59 -15.54 -9.65
C GLN A 100 6.38 -14.23 -9.81
N MET A 101 6.34 -13.58 -10.98
CA MET A 101 6.97 -12.27 -11.18
C MET A 101 6.28 -11.18 -10.36
N TYR A 102 4.95 -11.17 -10.40
CA TYR A 102 4.13 -10.16 -9.75
C TYR A 102 4.05 -10.40 -8.24
N ASP A 103 3.92 -11.67 -7.82
CA ASP A 103 3.90 -12.04 -6.41
C ASP A 103 5.24 -11.70 -5.73
N ALA A 104 6.39 -11.95 -6.39
CA ALA A 104 7.69 -11.56 -5.86
C ALA A 104 7.84 -10.04 -5.74
N TYR A 105 7.31 -9.29 -6.70
CA TYR A 105 7.29 -7.83 -6.67
C TYR A 105 6.39 -7.30 -5.52
N MET A 106 5.18 -7.82 -5.39
CA MET A 106 4.23 -7.45 -4.33
C MET A 106 4.65 -7.93 -2.93
N SER A 107 5.46 -9.01 -2.85
CA SER A 107 6.00 -9.57 -1.61
C SER A 107 7.38 -9.02 -1.22
N GLY A 108 7.84 -7.94 -1.89
CA GLY A 108 9.09 -7.28 -1.55
C GLY A 108 9.14 -6.74 -0.11
N PRO A 109 10.27 -6.16 0.34
CA PRO A 109 10.48 -5.66 1.71
C PRO A 109 9.36 -4.73 2.25
N TRP A 110 8.61 -4.12 1.35
CA TRP A 110 7.49 -3.22 1.58
C TRP A 110 6.20 -3.91 2.05
N ALA A 111 5.97 -5.20 1.73
CA ALA A 111 4.78 -5.95 2.15
C ALA A 111 4.66 -6.08 3.68
N GLY A 112 5.78 -6.03 4.39
CA GLY A 112 5.82 -5.99 5.86
C GLY A 112 5.38 -4.66 6.47
N LEU A 113 5.51 -3.55 5.73
CA LEU A 113 5.19 -2.20 6.23
C LEU A 113 3.67 -1.95 6.29
N ALA A 114 2.90 -2.47 5.33
CA ALA A 114 1.43 -2.42 5.36
C ALA A 114 0.85 -3.17 6.58
N ARG A 115 1.55 -4.22 7.05
CA ARG A 115 1.20 -4.98 8.27
C ARG A 115 1.74 -4.35 9.56
N GLY A 116 2.55 -3.30 9.46
CA GLY A 116 3.19 -2.60 10.58
C GLY A 116 2.48 -1.31 11.03
N ALA A 117 1.43 -0.86 10.33
CA ALA A 117 0.67 0.34 10.69
C ALA A 117 -0.29 0.15 11.89
N GLY A 118 0.00 -0.83 12.76
CA GLY A 118 -0.69 -1.10 14.01
C GLY A 118 0.27 -0.90 15.19
N GLY A 119 0.37 0.35 15.65
CA GLY A 119 0.84 0.78 16.97
C GLY A 119 1.89 -0.06 17.68
N SER A 120 3.16 0.33 17.57
CA SER A 120 4.05 0.29 18.73
C SER A 120 4.07 1.69 19.31
N SER A 121 3.11 1.97 20.19
CA SER A 121 3.30 2.97 21.23
C SER A 121 4.44 2.47 22.10
N GLU A 122 5.67 2.84 21.76
CA GLU A 122 6.79 2.76 22.67
C GLU A 122 6.51 3.73 23.82
N SER A 123 5.90 3.17 24.87
CA SER A 123 5.72 3.80 26.16
C SER A 123 7.07 4.28 26.67
N GLY A 124 7.27 5.60 26.62
CA GLY A 124 8.22 6.26 27.50
C GLY A 124 7.82 5.95 28.93
N ALA A 125 8.61 5.09 29.58
CA ALA A 125 8.62 4.95 31.02
C ALA A 125 9.90 5.62 31.50
N ASP A 126 9.70 6.82 32.04
CA ASP A 126 10.60 7.48 32.97
C ASP A 126 11.15 6.49 34.00
N THR A 127 12.47 6.43 34.16
CA THR A 127 13.05 6.16 35.49
C THR A 127 14.25 7.07 35.75
N ASP A 128 13.98 8.02 36.64
CA ASP A 128 14.83 8.60 37.67
C ASP A 128 16.20 9.19 37.29
N SER A 129 16.17 10.53 37.22
CA SER A 129 17.30 11.37 37.60
C SER A 129 17.63 11.21 39.09
N ALA A 130 18.73 10.54 39.41
CA ALA A 130 19.41 10.68 40.69
C ALA A 130 20.92 10.80 40.46
N GLY A 131 21.34 11.95 39.94
CA GLY A 131 22.73 12.38 39.99
C GLY A 131 23.07 12.88 41.39
N SER A 132 23.59 12.00 42.24
CA SER A 132 24.23 12.41 43.49
C SER A 132 25.54 13.13 43.17
N GLY A 133 25.45 14.47 43.10
CA GLY A 133 26.58 15.39 43.10
C GLY A 133 27.10 15.63 44.51
N ASP A 134 28.40 15.46 44.63
CA ASP A 134 29.24 15.41 45.82
C ASP A 134 29.54 16.79 46.45
N THR A 135 30.06 16.76 47.68
CA THR A 135 30.77 17.80 48.45
C THR A 135 29.98 18.87 49.23
N ARG A 136 29.72 18.58 50.50
CA ARG A 136 29.66 19.58 51.59
C ARG A 136 31.01 19.57 52.31
N SER A 137 31.74 20.68 52.27
CA SER A 137 32.99 20.90 52.99
C SER A 137 32.85 20.68 54.50
N PRO A 138 33.87 20.13 55.19
CA PRO A 138 33.97 20.21 56.64
C PRO A 138 34.61 21.53 57.08
N GLU A 139 34.05 22.05 58.16
CA GLU A 139 34.43 23.21 58.95
C GLU A 139 35.31 22.77 60.15
N SER A 140 36.28 23.62 60.49
CA SER A 140 37.20 23.62 61.66
C SER A 140 38.62 23.11 61.44
#